data_AF-A0ABD7NVE7-F1
#
_entry.id   AF-A0ABD7NVE7-F1
#
_cell.length_a   1.000
_cell.length_b   1.000
_cell.length_c   1.000
_cell.angle_alpha   90.00
_cell.angle_beta   90.00
_cell.angle_gamma   90.00
#
_symmetry.space_group_name_H-M   'P 1'
#
loop_
_entity.id
_entity.type
_entity.pdbx_description
1 polymer ?
#
loop_
_entity_poly.entity_id
_entity_poly.type
_entity_poly.pdbx_seq_one_letter_code
_entity_poly.pdbx_strand_id
1 'polypeptide(L)'
;MQEITNYVLSPCAMAAKGLSQLIGTSLQSPVWLNPCHQTPLTISPTVNVGQIIIFIPDDPLWLLFTLRKAASLLAYTKRLLPVVLLSRSPTPWLWKTLLHQVSDHRLLASGQAVSSDLPCRALADLLKGGLVGYPTLQQLSSVEALASGNPPSGLSKIELNAIFALLCGLSINSQAQIRNVSQKTLYRQISSGLNKIAKYHPHMASRFHGGRNKLVEGQGMSVLTACEREFIHAIHSRQRFPVFQPIVDDNLRVQGFEILSRWRKDNIVLKSDEFLLHIHSEYA
;
A
#
# COMPACT_ATOMS: atom_id res chain seq x y z
N MET A 1 18.10 -25.93 -13.57
CA MET A 1 17.65 -24.62 -13.07
C MET A 1 16.24 -24.79 -12.50
N GLN A 2 16.00 -24.50 -11.22
CA GLN A 2 14.63 -24.47 -10.71
C GLN A 2 13.91 -23.25 -11.29
N GLU A 3 12.72 -23.48 -11.83
CA GLU A 3 11.90 -22.44 -12.45
C GLU A 3 11.43 -21.43 -11.39
N ILE A 4 11.72 -20.14 -11.61
CA ILE A 4 11.28 -19.06 -10.74
C ILE A 4 9.84 -18.72 -11.09
N THR A 5 8.93 -18.78 -10.11
CA THR A 5 7.52 -18.49 -10.32
C THR A 5 7.12 -17.18 -9.64
N ASN A 6 6.46 -16.30 -10.40
CA ASN A 6 5.85 -15.07 -9.89
C ASN A 6 4.37 -15.32 -9.56
N TYR A 7 3.84 -14.60 -8.58
CA TYR A 7 2.47 -14.73 -8.12
C TYR A 7 1.76 -13.38 -8.09
N VAL A 8 0.47 -13.37 -8.38
CA VAL A 8 -0.41 -12.22 -8.21
C VAL A 8 -1.56 -12.61 -7.30
N LEU A 9 -1.63 -12.04 -6.10
CA LEU A 9 -2.78 -12.14 -5.20
C LEU A 9 -3.70 -10.96 -5.46
N SER A 10 -4.87 -11.23 -6.01
CA SER A 10 -5.88 -10.21 -6.29
C SER A 10 -7.28 -10.81 -6.21
N PRO A 11 -8.23 -10.17 -5.50
CA PRO A 11 -9.65 -10.54 -5.57
C PRO A 11 -10.31 -10.15 -6.90
N CYS A 12 -9.68 -9.28 -7.70
CA CYS A 12 -10.20 -8.78 -8.97
C CYS A 12 -9.50 -9.48 -10.14
N ALA A 13 -10.27 -10.16 -10.99
CA ALA A 13 -9.77 -10.85 -12.18
C ALA A 13 -9.12 -9.89 -13.19
N MET A 14 -9.69 -8.69 -13.36
CA MET A 14 -9.12 -7.69 -14.28
C MET A 14 -7.77 -7.18 -13.79
N ALA A 15 -7.65 -6.84 -12.50
CA ALA A 15 -6.39 -6.43 -11.91
C ALA A 15 -5.35 -7.57 -11.96
N ALA A 16 -5.77 -8.81 -11.69
CA ALA A 16 -4.91 -9.98 -11.79
C ALA A 16 -4.34 -10.14 -13.22
N LYS A 17 -5.21 -10.06 -14.23
CA LYS A 17 -4.83 -10.16 -15.64
C LYS A 17 -3.90 -9.02 -16.07
N GLY A 18 -4.25 -7.77 -15.74
CA GLY A 18 -3.45 -6.60 -16.07
C GLY A 18 -2.05 -6.69 -15.45
N LEU A 19 -1.95 -6.97 -14.15
CA LEU A 19 -0.67 -7.16 -13.48
C LEU A 19 0.12 -8.32 -14.10
N SER A 20 -0.53 -9.44 -14.38
CA SER A 20 0.13 -10.59 -15.02
C SER A 20 0.73 -10.23 -16.38
N GLN A 21 0.08 -9.36 -17.16
CA GLN A 21 0.63 -8.85 -18.43
C GLN A 21 1.79 -7.86 -18.23
N LEU A 22 1.80 -7.09 -17.14
CA LEU A 22 2.90 -6.18 -16.82
C LEU A 22 4.16 -6.92 -16.40
N ILE A 23 4.03 -8.04 -15.69
CA ILE A 23 5.17 -8.80 -15.14
C ILE A 23 5.58 -9.95 -16.04
N GLY A 24 4.61 -10.58 -16.70
CA GLY A 24 4.80 -11.79 -17.48
C GLY A 24 5.71 -11.56 -18.67
N THR A 25 6.49 -12.59 -18.99
CA THR A 25 7.18 -12.69 -20.28
C THR A 25 6.30 -13.48 -21.24
N SER A 26 6.65 -13.48 -22.53
CA SER A 26 6.00 -14.34 -23.53
C SER A 26 6.04 -15.83 -23.17
N LEU A 27 6.92 -16.24 -22.27
CA LEU A 27 7.18 -17.64 -21.91
C LEU A 27 6.63 -18.02 -20.52
N GLN A 28 6.44 -17.06 -19.61
CA GLN A 28 6.00 -17.32 -18.23
C GLN A 28 5.03 -16.24 -17.74
N SER A 29 3.79 -16.65 -17.48
CA SER A 29 2.78 -15.83 -16.83
C SER A 29 2.80 -16.06 -15.32
N PRO A 30 2.66 -15.02 -14.48
CA PRO A 30 2.48 -15.19 -13.05
C PRO A 30 1.26 -16.05 -12.71
N VAL A 31 1.36 -16.80 -11.62
CA VAL A 31 0.27 -17.61 -11.07
C VAL A 31 -0.70 -16.70 -10.32
N TRP A 32 -1.97 -16.72 -10.71
CA TRP A 32 -3.01 -15.98 -10.01
C TRP A 32 -3.45 -16.73 -8.73
N LEU A 33 -3.22 -16.09 -7.59
CA LEU A 33 -3.73 -16.46 -6.30
C LEU A 33 -5.08 -15.76 -6.09
N ASN A 34 -6.17 -16.47 -6.38
CA ASN A 34 -7.52 -15.92 -6.26
C ASN A 34 -8.09 -16.18 -4.85
N PRO A 35 -8.16 -15.15 -3.98
CA PRO A 35 -8.57 -15.31 -2.59
C PRO A 35 -10.03 -15.76 -2.40
N CYS A 36 -10.88 -15.60 -3.43
CA CYS A 36 -12.30 -15.95 -3.40
C CYS A 36 -12.55 -17.45 -3.66
N HIS A 37 -11.70 -18.08 -4.47
CA HIS A 37 -11.88 -19.48 -4.89
C HIS A 37 -10.87 -20.43 -4.25
N GLN A 38 -9.76 -19.91 -3.73
CA GLN A 38 -8.71 -20.73 -3.11
C GLN A 38 -8.73 -20.58 -1.58
N THR A 39 -9.06 -21.68 -0.91
CA THR A 39 -9.04 -21.79 0.56
C THR A 39 -8.57 -23.19 0.96
N PRO A 40 -7.37 -23.33 1.58
CA PRO A 40 -6.40 -22.29 1.91
C PRO A 40 -5.66 -21.74 0.66
N LEU A 41 -5.16 -20.50 0.76
CA LEU A 41 -4.17 -19.97 -0.19
C LEU A 41 -2.81 -20.56 0.18
N THR A 42 -2.20 -21.31 -0.73
CA THR A 42 -0.93 -21.99 -0.47
C THR A 42 0.05 -21.76 -1.61
N ILE A 43 1.32 -21.71 -1.26
CA ILE A 43 2.45 -21.76 -2.20
C ILE A 43 3.29 -22.95 -1.76
N SER A 44 3.61 -23.85 -2.70
CA SER A 44 4.42 -25.02 -2.39
C SER A 44 5.79 -24.60 -1.84
N PRO A 45 6.28 -25.22 -0.75
CA PRO A 45 7.58 -24.87 -0.18
C PRO A 45 8.75 -25.14 -1.13
N THR A 46 8.57 -26.06 -2.08
CA THR A 46 9.60 -26.45 -3.07
C THR A 46 9.74 -25.46 -4.22
N VAL A 47 8.79 -24.55 -4.41
CA VAL A 47 8.83 -23.58 -5.51
C VAL A 47 9.75 -22.42 -5.16
N ASN A 48 10.61 -22.06 -6.11
CA ASN A 48 11.41 -20.85 -6.04
C ASN A 48 10.52 -19.65 -6.41
N VAL A 49 10.25 -18.76 -5.45
CA VAL A 49 9.33 -17.64 -5.62
C VAL A 49 10.12 -16.40 -6.04
N GLY A 50 9.78 -15.83 -7.20
CA GLY A 50 10.39 -14.59 -7.69
C GLY A 50 9.86 -13.37 -6.96
N GLN A 51 8.57 -13.08 -7.13
CA GLN A 51 7.84 -12.05 -6.38
C GLN A 51 6.36 -12.42 -6.21
N ILE A 52 5.75 -11.90 -5.15
CA ILE A 52 4.32 -11.99 -4.88
C ILE A 52 3.74 -10.59 -4.85
N ILE A 53 2.94 -10.27 -5.85
CA ILE A 53 2.28 -8.96 -5.95
C ILE A 53 0.88 -9.08 -5.37
N ILE A 54 0.61 -8.30 -4.34
CA ILE A 54 -0.66 -8.30 -3.62
C ILE A 54 -1.38 -7.01 -3.97
N PHE A 55 -2.39 -7.10 -4.81
CA PHE A 55 -3.24 -5.96 -5.14
C PHE A 55 -4.32 -5.80 -4.07
N ILE A 56 -4.28 -4.67 -3.37
CA ILE A 56 -5.23 -4.31 -2.31
C ILE A 56 -6.16 -3.24 -2.88
N PRO A 57 -7.43 -3.58 -3.18
CA PRO A 57 -8.40 -2.61 -3.65
C PRO A 57 -8.79 -1.61 -2.56
N ASP A 58 -9.29 -0.45 -2.97
CA ASP A 58 -9.80 0.56 -2.04
C ASP A 58 -11.21 0.27 -1.49
N ASP A 59 -11.93 -0.68 -2.10
CA ASP A 59 -13.23 -1.09 -1.60
C ASP A 59 -13.08 -1.72 -0.21
N PRO A 60 -13.79 -1.22 0.83
CA PRO A 60 -13.59 -1.65 2.20
C PRO A 60 -13.66 -3.16 2.43
N LEU A 61 -14.63 -3.83 1.79
CA LEU A 61 -14.81 -5.27 1.96
C LEU A 61 -13.60 -6.00 1.38
N TRP A 62 -13.23 -5.67 0.15
CA TRP A 62 -12.14 -6.31 -0.57
C TRP A 62 -10.77 -5.98 0.00
N LEU A 63 -10.58 -4.78 0.52
CA LEU A 63 -9.37 -4.34 1.23
C LEU A 63 -9.12 -5.25 2.44
N LEU A 64 -10.10 -5.34 3.34
CA LEU A 64 -9.97 -6.16 4.56
C LEU A 64 -9.87 -7.65 4.23
N PHE A 65 -10.61 -8.12 3.23
CA PHE A 65 -10.51 -9.50 2.75
C PHE A 65 -9.11 -9.85 2.28
N THR A 66 -8.53 -8.99 1.43
CA THR A 66 -7.21 -9.20 0.84
C THR A 66 -6.13 -9.17 1.90
N LEU A 67 -6.18 -8.25 2.85
CA LEU A 67 -5.24 -8.20 3.98
C LEU A 67 -5.29 -9.48 4.82
N ARG A 68 -6.47 -10.02 5.12
CA ARG A 68 -6.60 -11.31 5.84
C ARG A 68 -5.97 -12.45 5.08
N LYS A 69 -6.20 -12.49 3.78
CA LYS A 69 -5.74 -13.55 2.88
C LYS A 69 -4.22 -13.49 2.69
N ALA A 70 -3.67 -12.30 2.52
CA ALA A 70 -2.24 -12.04 2.53
C ALA A 70 -1.59 -12.51 3.84
N ALA A 71 -2.10 -12.08 4.99
CA ALA A 71 -1.57 -12.49 6.29
C ALA A 71 -1.63 -14.02 6.50
N SER A 72 -2.73 -14.65 6.07
CA SER A 72 -2.90 -16.11 6.16
C SER A 72 -1.90 -16.85 5.26
N LEU A 73 -1.65 -16.36 4.05
CA LEU A 73 -0.66 -16.91 3.13
C LEU A 73 0.76 -16.83 3.71
N LEU A 74 1.13 -15.68 4.28
CA LEU A 74 2.43 -15.50 4.94
C LEU A 74 2.57 -16.45 6.14
N ALA A 75 1.56 -16.53 6.99
CA ALA A 75 1.56 -17.41 8.14
C ALA A 75 1.65 -18.90 7.76
N TYR A 76 1.01 -19.30 6.66
CA TYR A 76 1.04 -20.68 6.17
C TYR A 76 2.42 -21.08 5.62
N THR A 77 3.04 -20.19 4.86
CA THR A 77 4.32 -20.48 4.17
C THR A 77 5.52 -20.50 5.10
N LYS A 78 5.45 -19.83 6.27
CA LYS A 78 6.48 -19.84 7.33
C LYS A 78 7.91 -19.52 6.86
N ARG A 79 8.04 -18.77 5.76
CA ARG A 79 9.32 -18.29 5.22
C ARG A 79 9.17 -16.87 4.72
N LEU A 80 10.29 -16.16 4.62
CA LEU A 80 10.33 -14.83 4.02
C LEU A 80 9.96 -14.93 2.54
N LEU A 81 9.02 -14.08 2.11
CA LEU A 81 8.57 -14.01 0.73
C LEU A 81 8.82 -12.60 0.18
N PRO A 82 9.28 -12.47 -1.08
CA PRO A 82 9.42 -11.19 -1.74
C PRO A 82 8.05 -10.63 -2.09
N VAL A 83 7.47 -9.82 -1.19
CA VAL A 83 6.09 -9.31 -1.30
C VAL A 83 6.09 -7.86 -1.71
N VAL A 84 5.25 -7.54 -2.70
CA VAL A 84 4.97 -6.17 -3.14
C VAL A 84 3.49 -5.89 -2.92
N LEU A 85 3.16 -4.96 -2.02
CA LEU A 85 1.80 -4.48 -1.83
C LEU A 85 1.51 -3.36 -2.83
N LEU A 86 0.50 -3.53 -3.67
CA LEU A 86 -0.02 -2.48 -4.53
C LEU A 86 -1.30 -1.92 -3.91
N SER A 87 -1.23 -0.71 -3.36
CA SER A 87 -2.34 -0.10 -2.62
C SER A 87 -2.27 1.43 -2.61
N ARG A 88 -3.43 2.09 -2.54
CA ARG A 88 -3.51 3.53 -2.24
C ARG A 88 -3.56 3.82 -0.74
N SER A 89 -3.66 2.79 0.11
CA SER A 89 -3.65 2.96 1.57
C SER A 89 -2.33 3.54 2.06
N PRO A 90 -2.35 4.44 3.07
CA PRO A 90 -1.14 4.94 3.71
C PRO A 90 -0.27 3.80 4.24
N THR A 91 1.05 3.87 4.01
CA THR A 91 1.96 2.78 4.38
C THR A 91 2.03 2.54 5.89
N PRO A 92 1.93 3.57 6.77
CA PRO A 92 1.86 3.34 8.21
C PRO A 92 0.64 2.51 8.62
N TRP A 93 -0.51 2.74 7.99
CA TRP A 93 -1.73 2.03 8.33
C TRP A 93 -1.67 0.57 7.87
N LEU A 94 -1.15 0.33 6.65
CA LEU A 94 -0.92 -1.03 6.14
C LEU A 94 0.04 -1.81 7.02
N TRP A 95 1.19 -1.21 7.35
CA TRP A 95 2.22 -1.83 8.19
C TRP A 95 1.65 -2.25 9.55
N LYS A 96 1.01 -1.31 10.25
CA LYS A 96 0.44 -1.57 11.58
C LYS A 96 -0.69 -2.58 11.55
N THR A 97 -1.54 -2.54 10.52
CA THR A 97 -2.61 -3.52 10.38
C THR A 97 -2.05 -4.92 10.12
N LEU A 98 -1.07 -5.08 9.22
CA LEU A 98 -0.44 -6.37 8.92
C LEU A 98 0.32 -6.94 10.12
N LEU A 99 1.00 -6.10 10.91
CA LEU A 99 1.64 -6.53 12.16
C LEU A 99 0.63 -7.21 13.11
N HIS A 100 -0.59 -6.69 13.21
CA HIS A 100 -1.62 -7.32 14.05
C HIS A 100 -2.22 -8.60 13.44
N GLN A 101 -2.07 -8.83 12.13
CA GLN A 101 -2.64 -10.00 11.47
C GLN A 101 -1.68 -11.20 11.45
N VAL A 102 -0.37 -10.96 11.48
CA VAL A 102 0.66 -11.99 11.38
C VAL A 102 1.29 -12.23 12.76
N SER A 103 1.40 -13.50 13.18
CA SER A 103 2.00 -13.85 14.48
C SER A 103 3.52 -13.71 14.50
N ASP A 104 4.20 -14.00 13.39
CA ASP A 104 5.65 -13.79 13.23
C ASP A 104 5.91 -12.57 12.35
N HIS A 105 6.29 -11.46 12.98
CA HIS A 105 6.53 -10.19 12.29
C HIS A 105 7.72 -10.24 11.32
N ARG A 106 8.63 -11.22 11.47
CA ARG A 106 9.78 -11.37 10.55
C ARG A 106 9.30 -11.61 9.12
N LEU A 107 8.15 -12.26 8.95
CA LEU A 107 7.53 -12.54 7.65
C LEU A 107 7.17 -11.28 6.85
N LEU A 108 7.16 -10.10 7.48
CA LEU A 108 6.89 -8.83 6.82
C LEU A 108 8.16 -8.04 6.48
N ALA A 109 9.34 -8.50 6.89
CA ALA A 109 10.59 -7.74 6.79
C ALA A 109 11.01 -7.39 5.36
N SER A 110 10.71 -8.26 4.40
CA SER A 110 10.98 -8.07 2.96
C SER A 110 9.82 -7.40 2.21
N GLY A 111 8.71 -7.10 2.90
CA GLY A 111 7.55 -6.50 2.26
C GLY A 111 7.85 -5.09 1.79
N GLN A 112 7.52 -4.79 0.55
CA GLN A 112 7.56 -3.45 -0.03
C GLN A 112 6.14 -2.99 -0.34
N ALA A 113 5.92 -1.68 -0.43
CA ALA A 113 4.64 -1.11 -0.79
C ALA A 113 4.80 -0.01 -1.83
N VAL A 114 3.90 -0.04 -2.82
CA VAL A 114 3.92 0.84 -3.98
C VAL A 114 2.47 1.24 -4.25
N SER A 115 2.27 2.46 -4.74
CA SER A 115 0.92 2.88 -5.04
C SER A 115 0.33 2.13 -6.23
N SER A 116 -0.94 1.72 -6.13
CA SER A 116 -1.64 1.03 -7.20
C SER A 116 -2.13 1.95 -8.31
N ASP A 117 -2.07 3.28 -8.13
CA ASP A 117 -2.44 4.28 -9.14
C ASP A 117 -1.24 4.96 -9.81
N LEU A 118 -0.04 4.37 -9.69
CA LEU A 118 1.09 4.76 -10.52
C LEU A 118 0.77 4.56 -12.02
N PRO A 119 1.34 5.39 -12.91
CA PRO A 119 1.26 5.16 -14.35
C PRO A 119 1.68 3.73 -14.71
N CYS A 120 0.97 3.09 -15.64
CA CYS A 120 1.19 1.68 -15.99
C CYS A 120 2.64 1.38 -16.40
N ARG A 121 3.31 2.33 -17.08
CA ARG A 121 4.71 2.18 -17.47
C ARG A 121 5.64 2.18 -16.25
N ALA A 122 5.48 3.12 -15.33
CA ALA A 122 6.25 3.16 -14.09
C ALA A 122 6.03 1.88 -13.26
N LEU A 123 4.78 1.41 -13.19
CA LEU A 123 4.45 0.14 -12.54
C LEU A 123 5.12 -1.06 -13.24
N ALA A 124 5.11 -1.11 -14.58
CA ALA A 124 5.77 -2.16 -15.35
C ALA A 124 7.29 -2.18 -15.10
N ASP A 125 7.94 -1.03 -15.18
CA ASP A 125 9.39 -0.88 -15.00
C ASP A 125 9.78 -1.31 -13.58
N LEU A 126 9.00 -0.92 -12.58
CA LEU A 126 9.21 -1.30 -11.18
C LEU A 126 9.04 -2.80 -10.96
N LEU A 127 7.97 -3.41 -11.48
CA LEU A 127 7.66 -4.82 -11.26
C LEU A 127 8.61 -5.75 -12.04
N LYS A 128 9.12 -5.32 -13.21
CA LYS A 128 10.14 -6.06 -13.97
C LYS A 128 11.54 -5.90 -13.39
N GLY A 129 11.88 -4.68 -12.94
CA GLY A 129 13.20 -4.32 -12.40
C GLY A 129 13.48 -4.84 -10.99
N GLY A 130 12.49 -5.46 -10.32
CA GLY A 130 12.69 -6.17 -9.07
C GLY A 130 12.91 -5.28 -7.85
N LEU A 131 12.36 -4.06 -7.83
CA LEU A 131 12.34 -3.13 -6.67
C LEU A 131 13.68 -3.01 -5.91
N VAL A 132 14.81 -3.25 -6.58
CA VAL A 132 16.13 -3.31 -5.94
C VAL A 132 16.49 -1.93 -5.42
N GLY A 133 16.72 -1.82 -4.12
CA GLY A 133 17.00 -0.54 -3.45
C GLY A 133 15.75 0.32 -3.15
N TYR A 134 14.55 -0.14 -3.49
CA TYR A 134 13.32 0.52 -3.08
C TYR A 134 13.06 0.26 -1.58
N PRO A 135 12.58 1.25 -0.80
CA PRO A 135 12.39 1.08 0.63
C PRO A 135 11.38 -0.02 0.99
N THR A 136 11.59 -0.68 2.13
CA THR A 136 10.62 -1.63 2.68
C THR A 136 9.38 -0.91 3.19
N LEU A 137 8.27 -1.64 3.32
CA LEU A 137 7.02 -1.14 3.91
C LEU A 137 7.25 -0.58 5.32
N GLN A 138 8.14 -1.19 6.10
CA GLN A 138 8.50 -0.68 7.43
C GLN A 138 9.24 0.66 7.35
N GLN A 139 10.16 0.81 6.41
CA GLN A 139 10.88 2.07 6.19
C GLN A 139 9.93 3.17 5.72
N LEU A 140 9.10 2.91 4.70
CA LEU A 140 8.06 3.84 4.23
C LEU A 140 7.13 4.24 5.37
N SER A 141 6.64 3.26 6.14
CA SER A 141 5.80 3.50 7.30
C SER A 141 6.47 4.38 8.34
N SER A 142 7.78 4.29 8.52
CA SER A 142 8.49 5.04 9.55
C SER A 142 8.67 6.50 9.11
N VAL A 143 9.02 6.72 7.83
CA VAL A 143 9.16 8.06 7.24
C VAL A 143 7.80 8.78 7.21
N GLU A 144 6.75 8.13 6.70
CA GLU A 144 5.40 8.72 6.65
C GLU A 144 4.85 8.98 8.06
N ALA A 145 5.10 8.09 9.03
CA ALA A 145 4.69 8.29 10.42
C ALA A 145 5.33 9.53 11.04
N LEU A 146 6.64 9.71 10.85
CA LEU A 146 7.38 10.87 11.33
C LEU A 146 6.85 12.17 10.71
N ALA A 147 6.58 12.18 9.40
CA ALA A 147 6.01 13.33 8.72
C ALA A 147 4.60 13.68 9.24
N SER A 148 3.78 12.66 9.55
CA SER A 148 2.39 12.86 10.00
C SER A 148 2.23 13.27 11.46
N GLY A 149 3.27 13.13 12.31
CA GLY A 149 3.24 13.37 13.76
C GLY A 149 2.33 12.44 14.59
N ASN A 150 1.35 11.78 13.97
CA ASN A 150 0.34 10.95 14.61
C ASN A 150 0.17 9.61 13.87
N PRO A 151 1.05 8.62 14.11
CA PRO A 151 1.03 7.35 13.41
C PRO A 151 -0.25 6.54 13.69
N PRO A 152 -0.79 5.83 12.69
CA PRO A 152 -1.92 4.93 12.88
C PRO A 152 -1.61 3.81 13.88
N SER A 153 -2.63 3.40 14.62
CA SER A 153 -2.57 2.18 15.44
C SER A 153 -2.81 0.89 14.63
N GLY A 154 -3.37 1.01 13.42
CA GLY A 154 -3.78 -0.13 12.59
C GLY A 154 -4.94 -0.94 13.19
N LEU A 155 -5.49 -1.88 12.43
CA LEU A 155 -6.56 -2.75 12.92
C LEU A 155 -6.00 -3.99 13.61
N SER A 156 -6.43 -4.26 14.84
CA SER A 156 -6.19 -5.55 15.48
C SER A 156 -6.90 -6.70 14.73
N LYS A 157 -6.45 -7.94 14.93
CA LYS A 157 -7.13 -9.13 14.37
C LYS A 157 -8.61 -9.21 14.76
N ILE A 158 -8.92 -8.84 15.99
CA ILE A 158 -10.29 -8.83 16.53
C ILE A 158 -11.14 -7.76 15.85
N GLU A 159 -10.64 -6.53 15.75
CA GLU A 159 -11.35 -5.41 15.11
C GLU A 159 -11.55 -5.67 13.62
N LEU A 160 -10.51 -6.13 12.92
CA LEU A 160 -10.58 -6.44 11.50
C LEU A 160 -11.64 -7.49 11.22
N ASN A 161 -11.64 -8.61 11.96
CA ASN A 161 -12.63 -9.66 11.80
C ASN A 161 -14.05 -9.20 12.18
N ALA A 162 -14.16 -8.32 13.19
CA ALA A 162 -15.44 -7.74 13.58
C ALA A 162 -16.08 -6.98 12.43
N ILE A 163 -15.32 -6.05 11.83
CA ILE A 163 -15.76 -5.18 10.74
C ILE A 163 -15.97 -5.96 9.46
N PHE A 164 -15.08 -6.88 9.14
CA PHE A 164 -15.23 -7.69 7.93
C PHE A 164 -16.52 -8.50 7.95
N ALA A 165 -16.88 -9.15 9.06
CA ALA A 165 -18.12 -9.93 9.10
C ALA A 165 -19.37 -9.03 8.99
N LEU A 166 -19.32 -7.83 9.56
CA LEU A 166 -20.37 -6.83 9.39
C LEU A 166 -20.54 -6.44 7.91
N LEU A 167 -19.44 -6.21 7.19
CA LEU A 167 -19.46 -5.92 5.75
C LEU A 167 -19.96 -7.10 4.91
N CYS A 168 -19.78 -8.34 5.37
CA CYS A 168 -20.39 -9.52 4.77
C CYS A 168 -21.88 -9.70 5.09
N GLY A 169 -22.50 -8.78 5.85
CA GLY A 169 -23.91 -8.84 6.21
C GLY A 169 -24.24 -9.73 7.41
N LEU A 170 -23.25 -10.18 8.20
CA LEU A 170 -23.55 -10.91 9.44
C LEU A 170 -24.17 -9.95 10.47
N SER A 171 -25.30 -10.37 11.04
CA SER A 171 -25.93 -9.61 12.13
C SER A 171 -25.03 -9.59 13.37
N ILE A 172 -25.13 -8.51 14.14
CA ILE A 172 -24.37 -8.33 15.39
C ILE A 172 -24.72 -9.46 16.38
N ASN A 173 -25.97 -9.91 16.42
CA ASN A 173 -26.40 -11.02 17.27
C ASN A 173 -25.72 -12.32 16.89
N SER A 174 -25.77 -12.69 15.60
CA SER A 174 -25.14 -13.90 15.08
C SER A 174 -23.62 -13.88 15.31
N GLN A 175 -22.99 -12.73 15.05
CA GLN A 175 -21.55 -12.59 15.24
C GLN A 175 -21.15 -12.65 16.72
N ALA A 176 -21.93 -12.06 17.63
CA ALA A 176 -21.69 -12.14 19.07
C ALA A 176 -21.77 -13.58 19.58
N GLN A 177 -22.76 -14.35 19.11
CA GLN A 177 -22.91 -15.77 19.40
C GLN A 177 -21.74 -16.59 18.86
N ILE A 178 -21.39 -16.45 17.58
CA ILE A 178 -20.28 -17.19 16.94
C ILE A 178 -18.95 -16.92 17.65
N ARG A 179 -18.72 -15.69 18.10
CA ARG A 179 -17.47 -15.27 18.74
C ARG A 179 -17.48 -15.46 20.25
N ASN A 180 -18.59 -15.93 20.82
CA ASN A 180 -18.80 -16.07 22.27
C ASN A 180 -18.44 -14.79 23.05
N VAL A 181 -18.98 -13.64 22.63
CA VAL A 181 -18.79 -12.35 23.30
C VAL A 181 -20.13 -11.65 23.48
N SER A 182 -20.22 -10.74 24.45
CA SER A 182 -21.39 -9.89 24.58
C SER A 182 -21.55 -8.97 23.35
N GLN A 183 -22.79 -8.62 23.01
CA GLN A 183 -23.06 -7.64 21.95
C GLN A 183 -22.36 -6.30 22.25
N LYS A 184 -22.32 -5.86 23.52
CA LYS A 184 -21.62 -4.63 23.95
C LYS A 184 -20.12 -4.68 23.63
N THR A 185 -19.48 -5.82 23.88
CA THR A 185 -18.06 -6.03 23.55
C THR A 185 -17.86 -5.99 22.04
N LEU A 186 -18.75 -6.63 21.27
CA LEU A 186 -18.70 -6.61 19.81
C LEU A 186 -18.86 -5.20 19.24
N TYR A 187 -19.85 -4.43 19.71
CA TYR A 187 -20.03 -3.02 19.33
C TYR A 187 -18.78 -2.21 19.62
N ARG A 188 -18.16 -2.34 20.79
CA ARG A 188 -16.90 -1.65 21.11
C ARG A 188 -15.78 -1.97 20.13
N GLN A 189 -15.64 -3.23 19.75
CA GLN A 189 -14.63 -3.66 18.78
C GLN A 189 -14.90 -3.08 17.39
N ILE A 190 -16.16 -3.09 16.93
CA ILE A 190 -16.56 -2.50 15.66
C ILE A 190 -16.29 -0.98 15.69
N SER A 191 -16.82 -0.26 16.68
CA SER A 191 -16.63 1.20 16.79
C SER A 191 -15.15 1.60 16.90
N SER A 192 -14.36 0.88 17.70
CA SER A 192 -12.91 1.13 17.82
C SER A 192 -12.22 0.96 16.47
N GLY A 193 -12.45 -0.15 15.77
CA GLY A 193 -11.84 -0.40 14.48
C GLY A 193 -12.32 0.59 13.40
N LEU A 194 -13.60 0.97 13.39
CA LEU A 194 -14.14 1.96 12.46
C LEU A 194 -13.47 3.33 12.64
N ASN A 195 -13.28 3.77 13.88
CA ASN A 195 -12.55 5.02 14.16
C ASN A 195 -11.11 4.97 13.63
N LYS A 196 -10.44 3.82 13.74
CA LYS A 196 -9.08 3.60 13.21
C LYS A 196 -9.02 3.57 11.68
N ILE A 197 -10.11 3.18 11.00
CA ILE A 197 -10.22 3.19 9.54
C ILE A 197 -10.54 4.60 9.04
N ALA A 198 -11.51 5.27 9.66
CA ALA A 198 -12.10 6.51 9.16
C ALA A 198 -11.08 7.61 8.86
N LYS A 199 -10.04 7.72 9.69
CA LYS A 199 -8.95 8.69 9.50
C LYS A 199 -8.18 8.51 8.20
N TYR A 200 -7.99 7.27 7.76
CA TYR A 200 -7.11 6.94 6.61
C TYR A 200 -7.90 6.49 5.37
N HIS A 201 -9.17 6.14 5.57
CA HIS A 201 -10.10 5.69 4.55
C HIS A 201 -11.48 6.32 4.78
N PRO A 202 -11.62 7.63 4.56
CA PRO A 202 -12.86 8.35 4.85
C PRO A 202 -14.05 7.82 4.03
N HIS A 203 -13.81 7.36 2.81
CA HIS A 203 -14.82 6.71 1.96
C HIS A 203 -15.31 5.36 2.51
N MET A 204 -14.53 4.71 3.39
CA MET A 204 -14.97 3.49 4.08
C MET A 204 -15.93 3.85 5.23
N ALA A 205 -15.70 4.95 5.94
CA ALA A 205 -16.51 5.36 7.09
C ALA A 205 -17.99 5.64 6.71
N SER A 206 -18.23 6.16 5.50
CA SER A 206 -19.57 6.46 5.00
C SER A 206 -20.46 5.22 4.78
N ARG A 207 -19.87 4.02 4.69
CA ARG A 207 -20.59 2.76 4.49
C ARG A 207 -21.12 2.13 5.78
N PHE A 208 -20.83 2.71 6.94
CA PHE A 208 -21.26 2.17 8.23
C PHE A 208 -22.36 3.03 8.87
N HIS A 209 -23.47 2.41 9.25
CA HIS A 209 -24.57 3.07 9.94
C HIS A 209 -24.08 3.66 11.28
N GLY A 210 -24.24 4.98 11.46
CA GLY A 210 -23.71 5.73 12.61
C GLY A 210 -22.44 6.54 12.34
N GLY A 211 -21.81 6.40 11.16
CA GLY A 211 -20.61 7.16 10.78
C GLY A 211 -20.82 8.62 10.42
N ARG A 212 -22.06 9.15 10.49
CA ARG A 212 -22.41 10.44 9.88
C ARG A 212 -22.08 11.70 10.69
N ASN A 213 -21.90 11.66 12.01
CA ASN A 213 -22.01 12.90 12.79
C ASN A 213 -20.84 13.27 13.73
N LYS A 214 -19.62 12.71 13.59
CA LYS A 214 -18.52 13.09 14.53
C LYS A 214 -17.09 13.12 14.00
N LEU A 215 -16.84 12.91 12.71
CA LEU A 215 -15.48 12.58 12.23
C LEU A 215 -14.85 13.55 11.23
N VAL A 216 -15.41 14.75 11.02
CA VAL A 216 -14.84 15.72 10.07
C VAL A 216 -14.83 17.14 10.63
N GLU A 217 -14.29 17.33 11.84
CA GLU A 217 -13.74 18.62 12.23
C GLU A 217 -12.46 18.34 13.02
N GLY A 218 -11.32 18.54 12.36
CA GLY A 218 -10.00 18.44 12.98
C GLY A 218 -9.07 17.44 12.30
N GLN A 219 -8.13 18.00 11.53
CA GLN A 219 -6.88 17.37 11.08
C GLN A 219 -7.06 16.17 10.13
N GLY A 220 -7.61 16.46 8.95
CA GLY A 220 -7.37 15.61 7.80
C GLY A 220 -5.91 15.76 7.39
N MET A 221 -5.11 14.71 7.57
CA MET A 221 -4.01 14.48 6.64
C MET A 221 -4.63 14.59 5.24
N SER A 222 -4.22 15.56 4.43
CA SER A 222 -4.66 15.58 3.04
C SER A 222 -4.24 14.23 2.46
N VAL A 223 -5.21 13.49 1.92
CA VAL A 223 -4.91 12.24 1.23
C VAL A 223 -4.03 12.65 0.06
N LEU A 224 -2.79 12.13 0.01
CA LEU A 224 -1.88 12.40 -1.10
C LEU A 224 -2.63 12.22 -2.43
N THR A 225 -2.40 13.10 -3.37
CA THR A 225 -2.88 12.96 -4.74
C THR A 225 -2.10 11.85 -5.46
N ALA A 226 -2.62 11.41 -6.60
CA ALA A 226 -1.90 10.47 -7.45
C ALA A 226 -0.53 11.05 -7.91
N CYS A 227 -0.48 12.36 -8.19
CA CYS A 227 0.76 13.05 -8.55
C CYS A 227 1.79 13.03 -7.41
N GLU A 228 1.37 13.31 -6.17
CA GLU A 228 2.28 13.27 -5.01
C GLU A 228 2.79 11.87 -4.71
N ARG A 229 1.94 10.84 -4.87
CA ARG A 229 2.38 9.44 -4.75
C ARG A 229 3.38 9.06 -5.83
N GLU A 230 3.14 9.49 -7.07
CA GLU A 230 4.10 9.31 -8.16
C GLU A 230 5.41 10.04 -7.89
N PHE A 231 5.34 11.25 -7.32
CA PHE A 231 6.51 12.03 -6.93
C PHE A 231 7.34 11.33 -5.84
N ILE A 232 6.69 10.77 -4.80
CA ILE A 232 7.36 9.97 -3.77
C ILE A 232 8.02 8.73 -4.41
N HIS A 233 7.32 8.03 -5.29
CA HIS A 233 7.89 6.92 -6.05
C HIS A 233 9.14 7.36 -6.83
N ALA A 234 9.09 8.49 -7.53
CA ALA A 234 10.22 9.03 -8.29
C ALA A 234 11.44 9.36 -7.41
N ILE A 235 11.24 9.81 -6.17
CA ILE A 235 12.33 9.99 -5.19
C ILE A 235 13.01 8.66 -4.93
N HIS A 236 12.24 7.63 -4.56
CA HIS A 236 12.78 6.31 -4.22
C HIS A 236 13.43 5.60 -5.41
N SER A 237 12.93 5.86 -6.62
CA SER A 237 13.48 5.34 -7.87
C SER A 237 14.61 6.21 -8.44
N ARG A 238 15.10 7.22 -7.71
CA ARG A 238 16.19 8.14 -8.14
C ARG A 238 15.93 8.82 -9.49
N GLN A 239 14.65 9.02 -9.82
CA GLN A 239 14.23 9.79 -10.99
C GLN A 239 14.21 11.30 -10.69
N ARG A 240 14.37 11.66 -9.41
CA ARG A 240 14.62 13.02 -8.95
C ARG A 240 16.12 13.25 -8.81
N PHE A 241 16.61 14.34 -9.41
CA PHE A 241 18.02 14.69 -9.35
C PHE A 241 18.22 16.22 -9.33
N PRO A 242 19.26 16.69 -8.62
CA PRO A 242 19.65 18.09 -8.66
C PRO A 242 20.39 18.42 -9.96
N VAL A 243 20.20 19.64 -10.45
CA VAL A 243 21.02 20.27 -11.49
C VAL A 243 21.62 21.53 -10.90
N PHE A 244 22.92 21.72 -11.09
CA PHE A 244 23.66 22.88 -10.61
C PHE A 244 23.83 23.87 -11.76
N GLN A 245 23.16 25.00 -11.66
CA GLN A 245 23.24 26.07 -12.65
C GLN A 245 24.22 27.15 -12.14
N PRO A 246 25.31 27.44 -12.87
CA PRO A 246 26.28 28.43 -12.41
C PRO A 246 25.67 29.83 -12.45
N ILE A 247 25.91 30.60 -11.40
CA ILE A 247 25.65 32.04 -11.34
C ILE A 247 26.97 32.72 -11.67
N VAL A 248 26.99 33.56 -12.70
CA VAL A 248 28.21 34.23 -13.19
C VAL A 248 28.11 35.75 -13.06
N ASP A 249 29.23 36.42 -12.90
CA ASP A 249 29.33 37.88 -13.02
C ASP A 249 29.37 38.33 -14.50
N ASP A 250 29.46 39.64 -14.72
CA ASP A 250 29.57 40.25 -16.06
C ASP A 250 30.81 39.78 -16.85
N ASN A 251 31.81 39.20 -16.16
CA ASN A 251 33.03 38.64 -16.74
C ASN A 251 32.96 37.11 -16.92
N LEU A 252 31.77 36.50 -16.81
CA LEU A 252 31.54 35.06 -16.87
C LEU A 252 32.27 34.25 -15.78
N ARG A 253 32.68 34.88 -14.68
CA ARG A 253 33.29 34.20 -13.53
C ARG A 253 32.20 33.64 -12.63
N VAL A 254 32.31 32.37 -12.27
CA VAL A 254 31.36 31.70 -11.36
C VAL A 254 31.41 32.35 -9.98
N GLN A 255 30.28 32.90 -9.54
CA GLN A 255 30.07 33.49 -8.22
C GLN A 255 29.30 32.54 -7.28
N GLY A 256 28.66 31.51 -7.83
CA GLY A 256 27.91 30.53 -7.05
C GLY A 256 27.14 29.56 -7.94
N PHE A 257 26.25 28.79 -7.32
CA PHE A 257 25.38 27.86 -8.03
C PHE A 257 23.95 27.95 -7.49
N GLU A 258 23.00 27.97 -8.40
CA GLU A 258 21.60 27.66 -8.11
C GLU A 258 21.39 26.14 -8.20
N ILE A 259 20.70 25.55 -7.23
CA ILE A 259 20.37 24.13 -7.22
C ILE A 259 18.91 23.96 -7.64
N LEU A 260 18.70 23.37 -8.82
CA LEU A 260 17.38 23.15 -9.40
C LEU A 260 17.00 21.67 -9.34
N SER A 261 15.79 21.38 -8.90
CA SER A 261 15.29 20.00 -8.86
C SER A 261 14.67 19.61 -10.20
N ARG A 262 15.11 18.49 -10.78
CA ARG A 262 14.56 17.94 -12.03
C ARG A 262 13.90 16.59 -11.82
N TRP A 263 12.89 16.29 -12.64
CA TRP A 263 12.24 14.98 -12.70
C TRP A 263 12.51 14.33 -14.05
N ARG A 264 13.10 13.13 -14.08
CA ARG A 264 13.00 12.27 -15.27
C ARG A 264 11.69 11.49 -15.24
N LYS A 265 10.71 11.89 -16.04
CA LYS A 265 9.42 11.22 -16.21
C LYS A 265 9.23 10.85 -17.67
N ASP A 266 8.99 9.56 -17.94
CA ASP A 266 8.78 9.05 -19.30
C ASP A 266 9.88 9.38 -20.34
N ASN A 267 11.14 9.44 -19.91
CA ASN A 267 12.29 9.91 -20.70
C ASN A 267 12.30 11.42 -21.03
N ILE A 268 11.37 12.19 -20.47
CA ILE A 268 11.34 13.64 -20.51
C ILE A 268 11.89 14.18 -19.18
N VAL A 269 12.62 15.28 -19.23
CA VAL A 269 13.13 15.96 -18.03
C VAL A 269 12.23 17.16 -17.74
N LEU A 270 11.45 17.08 -16.67
CA LEU A 270 10.59 18.16 -16.18
C LEU A 270 11.38 19.11 -15.27
N LYS A 271 11.11 20.40 -15.43
CA LYS A 271 11.60 21.51 -14.61
C LYS A 271 10.78 21.68 -13.33
N SER A 272 11.33 22.41 -12.35
CA SER A 272 10.73 22.61 -11.03
C SER A 272 9.30 23.14 -11.10
N ASP A 273 9.08 24.17 -11.90
CA ASP A 273 7.80 24.82 -12.15
C ASP A 273 6.75 23.89 -12.77
N GLU A 274 7.17 22.88 -13.55
CA GLU A 274 6.23 21.96 -14.21
C GLU A 274 5.59 20.95 -13.25
N PHE A 275 6.26 20.58 -12.15
CA PHE A 275 5.73 19.57 -11.22
C PHE A 275 5.46 20.10 -9.81
N LEU A 276 6.16 21.13 -9.31
CA LEU A 276 5.96 21.62 -7.94
C LEU A 276 4.57 22.23 -7.74
N LEU A 277 3.97 22.80 -8.79
CA LEU A 277 2.59 23.33 -8.76
C LEU A 277 1.53 22.28 -8.43
N HIS A 278 1.86 21.00 -8.56
CA HIS A 278 0.96 19.87 -8.32
C HIS A 278 1.22 19.18 -6.97
N ILE A 279 2.11 19.74 -6.12
CA ILE A 279 2.47 19.19 -4.81
C ILE A 279 1.97 20.15 -3.74
N HIS A 280 1.15 19.64 -2.81
CA HIS A 280 0.65 20.44 -1.71
C HIS A 280 1.73 20.66 -0.66
N SER A 281 1.75 21.87 -0.10
CA SER A 281 2.57 22.26 1.03
C SER A 281 1.69 22.98 2.04
N GLU A 282 1.85 22.68 3.33
CA GLU A 282 1.20 23.43 4.42
C GLU A 282 1.82 24.83 4.60
N TYR A 283 3.01 25.05 4.02
CA TYR A 283 3.65 26.35 3.89
C TYR A 283 3.29 26.93 2.52
N ALA A 284 2.14 27.59 2.42
CA ALA A 284 1.74 28.44 1.30
C ALA A 284 1.22 29.77 1.84
#